data_AF-A0A645I772-F1
#
_entry.id   AF-A0A645I772-F1
#
_cell.length_a   1.000
_cell.length_b   1.000
_cell.length_c   1.000
_cell.angle_alpha   90.00
_cell.angle_beta   90.00
_cell.angle_gamma   90.00
#
_symmetry.space_group_name_H-M   'P 1'
#
loop_
_entity.id
_entity.type
_entity.pdbx_description
1 polymer ?
#
loop_
_entity_poly.entity_id
_entity_poly.type
_entity_poly.pdbx_seq_one_letter_code
_entity_poly.pdbx_strand_id
1 'polypeptide(L)' 'MSAYGMIKSSWKKLTDSKLEFSVTIPANTTAEVFFPTDSLGKVKVKGGGALPGEKVKGDSPVLVMGSGTYTFICG' A
#
# COMPACT_ATOMS: atom_id res chain seq x y z
N MET A 1 0.86 -21.03 12.81
CA MET A 1 0.92 -21.08 11.34
C MET A 1 -0.17 -20.17 10.81
N SER A 2 0.18 -19.05 10.19
CA SER A 2 -0.81 -18.13 9.61
C SER A 2 -1.38 -18.74 8.33
N ALA A 3 -2.68 -19.01 8.31
CA ALA A 3 -3.35 -19.92 7.38
C ALA A 3 -3.46 -19.45 5.91
N TYR A 4 -2.89 -18.30 5.52
CA TYR A 4 -3.11 -17.72 4.19
C TYR A 4 -1.84 -17.24 3.46
N GLY A 5 -0.65 -17.55 3.97
CA GLY A 5 0.62 -17.10 3.39
C GLY A 5 1.22 -15.89 4.10
N MET A 6 2.52 -15.67 3.90
CA MET A 6 3.24 -14.59 4.58
C MET A 6 2.84 -13.23 3.99
N ILE A 7 1.97 -12.51 4.68
CA ILE A 7 1.79 -11.08 4.47
C ILE A 7 3.13 -10.42 4.82
N LYS A 8 3.81 -9.89 3.81
CA LYS A 8 5.06 -9.15 3.99
C LYS A 8 4.79 -7.68 3.71
N SER A 9 4.95 -6.86 4.73
CA SER A 9 5.04 -5.41 4.62
C SER A 9 6.50 -5.00 4.84
N SER A 10 7.11 -4.38 3.85
CA SER A 10 8.44 -3.79 3.97
C SER A 10 8.34 -2.32 3.63
N TRP A 11 8.86 -1.45 4.48
CA TRP A 11 8.95 -0.03 4.21
C TRP A 11 10.41 0.39 4.23
N LYS A 12 10.79 1.24 3.29
CA LYS A 12 12.15 1.77 3.17
C LYS A 12 12.08 3.25 2.84
N LYS A 13 12.85 4.05 3.58
CA LYS A 13 13.10 5.44 3.19
C LYS A 13 14.02 5.45 1.97
N LEU A 14 13.53 6.02 0.88
CA LEU A 14 14.33 6.35 -0.28
C LEU A 14 15.02 7.70 -0.03
N THR A 15 16.19 7.87 -0.65
CA THR A 15 16.83 9.18 -0.80
C THR A 15 15.87 10.09 -1.56
N ASP A 16 15.75 11.38 -1.19
CA ASP A 16 14.79 12.38 -1.73
C ASP A 16 13.44 12.50 -0.98
N SER A 17 13.43 12.31 0.35
CA SER A 17 12.23 12.43 1.22
C SER A 17 11.05 11.50 0.86
N LYS A 18 11.30 10.47 0.04
CA LYS A 18 10.31 9.49 -0.39
C LYS A 18 10.33 8.24 0.48
N LEU A 19 9.18 7.63 0.69
CA LEU A 19 9.00 6.37 1.41
C LEU A 19 8.48 5.31 0.44
N GLU A 20 9.25 4.24 0.26
CA GLU A 20 8.81 3.06 -0.50
C GLU A 20 8.15 2.06 0.45
N PHE A 21 6.93 1.65 0.14
CA PHE A 21 6.18 0.61 0.84
C PHE A 21 5.93 -0.56 -0.12
N SER A 22 6.45 -1.73 0.18
CA SER A 22 6.18 -2.95 -0.59
C SER A 22 5.28 -3.87 0.25
N VAL A 23 4.12 -4.21 -0.30
CA VAL A 23 3.09 -5.02 0.34
C VAL A 23 2.78 -6.20 -0.57
N THR A 24 2.93 -7.40 -0.03
CA THR A 24 2.57 -8.65 -0.73
C THR A 24 1.33 -9.25 -0.08
N ILE A 25 0.25 -9.31 -0.86
CA ILE A 25 -1.05 -9.86 -0.46
C ILE A 25 -1.24 -11.21 -1.17
N PRO A 26 -1.37 -12.32 -0.43
CA PRO A 26 -1.52 -13.65 -1.02
C PRO A 26 -2.85 -13.81 -1.78
N ALA A 27 -2.89 -14.79 -2.69
CA ALA A 27 -4.06 -15.11 -3.50
C ALA A 27 -5.32 -15.33 -2.64
N ASN A 28 -6.48 -14.84 -3.11
CA ASN A 28 -7.78 -14.91 -2.43
C ASN A 28 -7.88 -14.12 -1.10
N THR A 29 -6.97 -13.18 -0.84
CA THR A 29 -7.09 -12.26 0.30
C THR A 29 -7.15 -10.81 -0.17
N THR A 30 -7.78 -9.96 0.64
CA THR A 30 -7.79 -8.51 0.48
C THR A 30 -7.11 -7.88 1.69
N ALA A 31 -6.40 -6.79 1.49
CA ALA A 31 -5.79 -6.04 2.57
C ALA A 31 -6.13 -4.56 2.49
N GLU A 32 -6.38 -3.97 3.66
CA GLU A 32 -6.55 -2.53 3.82
C GLU A 32 -5.20 -1.94 4.24
N VAL A 33 -4.62 -1.10 3.39
CA VAL A 33 -3.35 -0.43 3.66
C VAL A 33 -3.62 1.00 4.10
N PHE A 34 -3.22 1.31 5.32
CA PHE A 34 -3.32 2.65 5.91
C PHE A 34 -2.03 3.41 5.63
N PHE A 35 -2.15 4.57 4.99
CA PHE A 35 -1.00 5.42 4.73
C PHE A 35 -0.98 6.61 5.71
N PRO A 36 0.14 6.89 6.38
CA PRO A 36 0.28 8.04 7.27
C PRO A 36 0.56 9.32 6.46
N THR A 37 -0.36 9.67 5.56
CA THR A 37 -0.29 10.87 4.71
C THR A 37 -1.67 11.50 4.66
N ASP A 38 -1.75 12.82 4.58
CA ASP A 38 -3.01 13.58 4.50
C ASP A 38 -3.70 13.41 3.13
N SER A 39 -3.04 12.85 2.12
CA SER A 39 -3.60 12.74 0.78
C SER A 39 -3.09 11.54 -0.01
N LEU A 40 -4.02 10.80 -0.64
CA LEU A 40 -3.71 9.77 -1.62
C LEU A 40 -2.96 10.31 -2.84
N GLY A 41 -3.07 11.61 -3.15
CA GLY A 41 -2.34 12.23 -4.26
C GLY A 41 -0.82 12.21 -4.08
N LYS A 42 -0.33 12.05 -2.85
CA LYS A 42 1.10 11.88 -2.52
C LYS A 42 1.56 10.42 -2.60
N VAL A 43 0.63 9.47 -2.70
CA VAL A 43 0.90 8.04 -2.79
C VAL A 43 0.89 7.64 -4.27
N LYS A 44 2.05 7.23 -4.79
CA LYS A 44 2.18 6.73 -6.16
C LYS A 44 2.43 5.24 -6.18
N VAL A 45 1.74 4.52 -7.06
CA VAL A 45 2.04 3.10 -7.30
C VAL A 45 3.28 3.02 -8.20
N LYS A 46 4.33 2.37 -7.70
CA LYS A 46 5.52 2.06 -8.48
C LYS A 46 5.14 1.06 -9.57
N GLY A 47 5.22 1.50 -10.82
CA GLY A 47 4.69 0.77 -11.98
C GLY A 47 3.58 1.51 -12.75
N GLY A 48 3.16 2.70 -12.28
CA GLY A 48 2.23 3.55 -13.03
C GLY A 48 0.76 3.09 -12.99
N GLY A 49 0.42 2.16 -12.10
CA GLY A 49 -0.96 1.72 -11.88
C GLY A 49 -1.79 2.73 -11.09
N ALA A 50 -3.10 2.73 -11.32
CA ALA A 50 -4.04 3.43 -10.45
C ALA A 50 -4.04 2.79 -9.06
N LEU A 51 -4.31 3.60 -8.03
CA LEU A 51 -4.43 3.11 -6.66
C LEU A 51 -5.65 2.18 -6.57
N PRO A 52 -5.51 0.93 -6.09
CA PRO A 52 -6.64 0.03 -5.96
C PRO A 52 -7.55 0.53 -4.83
N GLY A 53 -8.85 0.69 -5.12
CA GLY A 53 -9.89 0.88 -4.12
C GLY A 53 -9.61 2.01 -3.13
N GLU A 54 -9.57 3.25 -3.61
CA GLU A 54 -9.46 4.42 -2.74
C GLU A 54 -10.64 4.53 -1.79
N LYS A 55 -10.35 4.50 -0.50
CA LYS A 55 -11.36 4.58 0.56
C LYS A 55 -10.87 5.52 1.65
N VAL A 56 -11.45 6.71 1.71
CA VAL A 56 -11.12 7.65 2.78
C VAL A 56 -11.93 7.26 4.02
N LYS A 57 -11.25 6.87 5.10
CA LYS A 57 -11.91 6.51 6.36
C LYS A 57 -11.50 7.53 7.43
N GLY A 58 -12.28 8.61 7.53
CA GLY A 58 -11.96 9.75 8.40
C GLY A 58 -10.90 10.65 7.79
N ASP A 59 -9.89 11.01 8.58
CA ASP A 59 -8.77 11.89 8.18
C ASP A 59 -7.60 11.11 7.53
N SER A 60 -7.65 9.78 7.57
CA SER A 60 -6.58 8.92 7.02
C SER A 60 -7.01 8.26 5.71
N PRO A 61 -6.19 8.34 4.66
CA PRO A 61 -6.43 7.63 3.42
C PRO A 61 -6.16 6.13 3.58
N VAL A 62 -7.15 5.32 3.20
CA VAL A 62 -7.06 3.86 3.20
C VAL A 62 -7.18 3.37 1.75
N LEU A 63 -6.35 2.39 1.39
CA LEU A 63 -6.45 1.72 0.10
C LEU A 63 -6.85 0.27 0.31
N VAL A 64 -7.90 -0.16 -0.38
CA VAL A 64 -8.38 -1.54 -0.36
C VAL A 64 -7.81 -2.27 -1.57
N MET A 65 -6.90 -3.20 -1.32
CA MET A 65 -6.17 -3.92 -2.37
C MET A 65 -6.55 -5.39 -2.37
N GLY A 66 -6.76 -5.93 -3.57
CA GLY A 66 -6.89 -7.37 -3.79
C GLY A 66 -5.55 -8.09 -3.69
N SER A 67 -5.57 -9.40 -3.88
CA SER A 67 -4.35 -10.21 -3.94
C SER A 67 -3.38 -9.72 -5.02
N GLY A 68 -2.10 -9.64 -4.67
CA GLY A 68 -1.06 -9.13 -5.55
C GLY A 68 0.12 -8.56 -4.78
N THR A 69 1.19 -8.24 -5.50
CA THR A 69 2.33 -7.52 -4.95
C THR A 69 2.25 -6.07 -5.40
N TYR A 70 2.19 -5.17 -4.43
CA TYR A 70 2.09 -3.74 -4.69
C TYR A 70 3.29 -3.03 -4.07
N THR A 71 3.81 -2.05 -4.80
CA THR A 71 4.83 -1.16 -4.28
C THR A 71 4.36 0.27 -4.41
N PHE A 72 4.34 0.99 -3.30
CA PHE A 72 3.93 2.38 -3.21
C PHE A 72 5.13 3.25 -2.90
N ILE A 73 5.13 4.47 -3.43
CA ILE A 73 6.10 5.50 -3.12
C ILE A 73 5.30 6.71 -2.64
N CYS A 74 5.50 7.08 -1.38
CA CYS A 74 4.93 8.29 -0.79
C CYS A 74 6.00 9.38 -0.78
N GLY A 75 5.69 10.59 -1.29
CA GLY A 75 6.61 11.72 -1.29
C GLY A 75 5.93 13.04 -1.64
#